data_AF-A0A149RTZ4-F1
#
_entry.id   AF-A0A149RTZ4-F1
#
_cell.length_a   1.000
_cell.length_b   1.000
_cell.length_c   1.000
_cell.angle_alpha   90.00
_cell.angle_beta   90.00
_cell.angle_gamma   90.00
#
_symmetry.space_group_name_H-M   'P 1'
#
loop_
_entity.id
_entity.type
_entity.pdbx_description
1 polymer ?
#
loop_
_entity_poly.entity_id
_entity_poly.type
_entity_poly.pdbx_seq_one_letter_code
_entity_poly.pdbx_strand_id
1 'polypeptide(L)'
;MGTEELRLQIEILTKDQEEQAGLQKMFEDEVESLEAENENIKKDIDEINQKLKEERHKNTALTNSLQRTGIDSSSGRHMPEILELACRVDEPEPKECLNAIELIYGDVCTVLETAKESADDMSNFSHGRRLLDMLRRLVTEYRDQLIKSGDSAARTVFSRNEFSAKESETVMNNQKMRKSRTFHYDGKDTEMFRHLKIGVEDNVEKTIRVHFHWDSKKRKIIIGYCGKHLPIAAN
;
A
#
# COMPACT_ATOMS: atom_id res chain seq x y z
N MET A 1 50.79 -31.09 60.72
CA MET A 1 51.09 -30.62 59.35
C MET A 1 52.60 -30.53 59.23
N GLY A 2 53.19 -31.42 58.43
CA GLY A 2 54.64 -31.48 58.24
C GLY A 2 55.14 -30.27 57.46
N THR A 3 56.39 -29.86 57.67
CA THR A 3 57.04 -28.78 56.90
C THR A 3 57.02 -29.02 55.39
N GLU A 4 56.96 -30.29 54.95
CA GLU A 4 56.79 -30.65 53.53
C GLU A 4 55.37 -30.38 52.99
N GLU A 5 54.31 -30.69 53.75
CA GLU A 5 52.92 -30.37 53.34
C GLU A 5 52.74 -28.87 53.14
N LEU A 6 53.33 -28.06 54.03
CA LEU A 6 53.27 -26.60 53.92
C LEU A 6 53.94 -26.08 52.65
N ARG A 7 55.07 -26.68 52.26
CA ARG A 7 55.79 -26.30 51.02
C ARG A 7 54.99 -26.65 49.78
N LEU A 8 54.40 -27.85 49.74
CA LEU A 8 53.56 -28.28 48.63
C LEU A 8 52.33 -27.38 48.47
N GLN A 9 51.71 -26.97 49.58
CA GLN A 9 50.56 -26.06 49.57
C GLN A 9 50.93 -24.66 49.04
N ILE A 10 52.09 -24.13 49.44
CA ILE A 10 52.60 -22.86 48.92
C ILE A 10 52.86 -22.95 47.41
N GLU A 11 53.45 -24.05 46.94
CA GLU A 11 53.73 -24.25 45.51
C GLU A 11 52.44 -24.30 44.67
N ILE A 12 51.41 -25.01 45.14
CA ILE A 12 50.09 -25.03 44.50
C ILE A 12 49.47 -23.62 44.47
N LEU A 13 49.46 -22.92 45.60
CA LEU A 13 48.90 -21.56 45.68
C LEU A 13 49.63 -20.57 44.78
N THR A 14 50.95 -20.71 44.63
CA THR A 14 51.76 -19.86 43.76
C THR A 14 51.40 -20.11 42.30
N LYS A 15 51.23 -21.38 41.92
CA LYS A 15 50.82 -21.76 40.57
C LYS A 15 49.39 -21.29 40.25
N ASP A 16 48.47 -21.43 41.19
CA ASP A 16 47.09 -20.93 41.04
C ASP A 16 47.07 -19.39 40.90
N GLN A 17 47.93 -18.68 41.63
CA GLN A 17 48.09 -17.22 41.47
C GLN A 17 48.62 -16.84 40.08
N GLU A 18 49.57 -17.59 39.54
CA GLU A 18 50.10 -17.37 38.19
C GLU A 18 49.03 -17.62 37.12
N GLU A 19 48.24 -18.68 37.25
CA GLU A 19 47.11 -18.98 36.34
C GLU A 19 46.04 -17.89 36.41
N GLN A 20 45.68 -17.42 37.61
CA GLN A 20 44.72 -16.32 37.80
C GLN A 20 45.23 -15.01 37.20
N ALA A 21 46.52 -14.68 37.38
CA ALA A 21 47.12 -13.49 36.79
C ALA A 21 47.10 -13.55 35.26
N GLY A 22 47.34 -14.73 34.67
CA GLY A 22 47.23 -14.95 33.23
C GLY A 22 45.81 -14.74 32.71
N LEU A 23 44.82 -15.30 33.40
CA LEU A 23 43.41 -15.17 33.03
C LEU A 23 42.91 -13.72 33.15
N GLN A 24 43.34 -13.03 34.21
CA GLN A 24 43.02 -11.62 34.41
C GLN A 24 43.56 -10.75 33.28
N LYS A 25 44.81 -11.00 32.85
CA LYS A 25 45.40 -10.28 31.72
C LYS A 25 44.64 -10.53 30.41
N MET A 26 44.21 -11.78 30.16
CA MET A 26 43.40 -12.08 28.96
C MET A 26 42.06 -11.33 28.96
N PHE A 27 41.39 -11.24 30.11
CA PHE A 27 40.15 -10.46 30.21
C PHE A 27 40.39 -8.96 30.08
N GLU A 28 41.50 -8.43 30.60
CA GLU A 28 41.88 -7.02 30.42
C GLU A 28 42.10 -6.70 28.93
N ASP A 29 42.81 -7.55 28.19
CA ASP A 29 43.01 -7.40 26.74
C ASP A 29 41.68 -7.48 25.95
N GLU A 30 40.75 -8.38 26.36
CA GLU A 30 39.43 -8.50 25.72
C GLU A 30 38.54 -7.29 25.98
N VAL A 31 38.56 -6.74 27.21
CA VAL A 31 37.83 -5.52 27.56
C VAL A 31 38.35 -4.35 26.73
N GLU A 32 39.67 -4.18 26.61
CA GLU A 32 40.26 -3.11 25.81
C GLU A 32 39.86 -3.21 24.33
N SER A 33 39.86 -4.43 23.78
CA SER A 33 39.40 -4.68 22.40
C SER A 33 37.91 -4.35 22.21
N LEU A 34 37.05 -4.78 23.14
CA LEU A 34 35.60 -4.53 23.07
C LEU A 34 35.26 -3.05 23.27
N GLU A 35 36.01 -2.33 24.11
CA GLU A 35 35.86 -0.89 24.28
C GLU A 35 36.21 -0.13 22.99
N ALA A 36 37.31 -0.52 22.33
CA ALA A 36 37.70 0.04 21.04
C ALA A 36 36.66 -0.23 19.94
N GLU A 37 36.08 -1.43 19.88
CA GLU A 37 35.01 -1.76 18.93
C GLU A 37 33.74 -0.94 19.21
N ASN A 38 33.35 -0.78 20.47
CA ASN A 38 32.21 0.04 20.87
C ASN A 38 32.38 1.51 20.47
N GLU A 39 33.59 2.06 20.60
CA GLU A 39 33.88 3.43 20.15
C GLU A 39 33.73 3.57 18.63
N ASN A 40 34.19 2.59 17.87
CA ASN A 40 34.06 2.60 16.41
C ASN A 40 32.59 2.48 15.97
N ILE A 41 31.82 1.56 16.56
CA ILE A 41 30.39 1.40 16.27
C ILE A 41 29.61 2.69 16.59
N LYS A 42 29.95 3.38 17.69
CA LYS A 42 29.34 4.67 18.03
C LYS A 42 29.61 5.73 16.96
N LYS A 43 30.85 5.81 16.46
CA LYS A 43 31.20 6.73 15.35
C LYS A 43 30.42 6.41 14.08
N ASP A 44 30.29 5.13 13.73
CA ASP A 44 29.53 4.70 12.55
C ASP A 44 28.04 5.06 12.67
N ILE A 45 27.45 4.90 13.86
CA ILE A 45 26.07 5.29 14.15
C ILE A 45 25.89 6.80 13.93
N ASP A 46 26.82 7.63 14.42
CA ASP A 46 26.75 9.08 14.27
C ASP A 46 26.88 9.50 12.79
N GLU A 47 27.79 8.89 12.03
CA GLU A 47 27.93 9.14 10.59
C GLU A 47 26.68 8.75 9.80
N ILE A 48 26.10 7.57 10.09
CA ILE A 48 24.88 7.09 9.42
C ILE A 48 23.70 8.02 9.75
N ASN A 49 23.58 8.45 11.01
CA ASN A 49 22.52 9.37 11.43
C ASN A 49 22.65 10.73 10.74
N GLN A 50 23.87 11.23 10.57
CA GLN A 50 24.13 12.47 9.83
C GLN A 50 23.74 12.32 8.35
N LYS A 51 24.18 11.25 7.68
CA LYS A 51 23.81 10.96 6.28
C LYS A 51 22.30 10.81 6.12
N LEU A 52 21.62 10.12 7.05
CA LEU A 52 20.17 9.95 7.03
C LEU A 52 19.45 11.30 7.15
N LYS A 53 19.95 12.20 8.00
CA LYS A 53 19.39 13.55 8.17
C LYS A 53 19.57 14.36 6.89
N GLU A 54 20.74 14.32 6.27
CA GLU A 54 21.01 15.00 5.00
C GLU A 54 20.10 14.50 3.87
N GLU A 55 19.98 13.18 3.69
CA GLU A 55 19.10 12.60 2.68
C GLU A 55 17.61 12.89 2.93
N ARG A 56 17.18 12.97 4.20
CA ARG A 56 15.83 13.42 4.56
C ARG A 56 15.61 14.87 4.14
N HIS A 57 16.56 15.76 4.43
CA HIS A 57 16.46 17.16 4.02
C HIS A 57 16.41 17.30 2.50
N LYS A 58 17.24 16.54 1.76
CA LYS A 58 17.18 16.49 0.29
C LYS A 58 15.81 16.01 -0.20
N ASN A 59 15.28 14.92 0.36
CA ASN A 59 13.95 14.42 0.01
C ASN A 59 12.84 15.42 0.29
N THR A 60 12.88 16.13 1.42
CA THR A 60 11.90 17.18 1.73
C THR A 60 12.01 18.35 0.75
N ALA A 61 13.23 18.78 0.42
CA ALA A 61 13.45 19.86 -0.54
C ALA A 61 12.99 19.48 -1.97
N LEU A 62 13.30 18.26 -2.41
CA LEU A 62 12.85 17.70 -3.68
C LEU A 62 11.33 17.57 -3.72
N THR A 63 10.70 17.04 -2.67
CA THR A 63 9.24 16.93 -2.56
C THR A 63 8.58 18.30 -2.64
N ASN A 64 9.11 19.31 -1.94
CA ASN A 64 8.58 20.67 -1.97
C ASN A 64 8.77 21.34 -3.34
N SER A 65 9.91 21.08 -4.01
CA SER A 65 10.17 21.57 -5.37
C SER A 65 9.26 20.91 -6.40
N LEU A 66 9.01 19.60 -6.27
CA LEU A 66 8.07 18.86 -7.10
C LEU A 66 6.62 19.30 -6.86
N GLN A 67 6.22 19.55 -5.62
CA GLN A 67 4.91 20.14 -5.34
C GLN A 67 4.76 21.52 -5.99
N ARG A 68 5.79 22.38 -5.89
CA ARG A 68 5.77 23.70 -6.54
C ARG A 68 5.73 23.63 -8.06
N THR A 69 6.43 22.68 -8.66
CA THR A 69 6.48 22.51 -10.13
C THR A 69 5.25 21.78 -10.68
N GLY A 70 4.69 20.85 -9.91
CA GLY A 70 3.51 20.05 -10.28
C GLY A 70 2.19 20.82 -10.20
N ILE A 71 2.07 21.78 -9.27
CA ILE A 71 0.85 22.61 -9.12
C ILE A 71 0.61 23.48 -10.37
N ASP A 72 1.66 23.96 -11.04
CA ASP A 72 1.53 24.95 -12.11
C ASP A 72 1.32 24.38 -13.53
N SER A 73 1.65 23.11 -13.80
CA SER A 73 1.71 22.63 -15.19
C SER A 73 0.58 21.68 -15.62
N SER A 74 0.01 20.89 -14.70
CA SER A 74 -1.06 19.91 -14.99
C SER A 74 -2.33 20.16 -14.17
N SER A 75 -2.24 20.40 -12.86
CA SER A 75 -3.41 20.57 -12.00
C SER A 75 -4.25 21.81 -12.34
N GLY A 76 -3.61 22.93 -12.70
CA GLY A 76 -4.31 24.17 -13.07
C GLY A 76 -5.15 24.08 -14.35
N ARG A 77 -4.81 23.18 -15.29
CA ARG A 77 -5.55 23.00 -16.55
C ARG A 77 -6.84 22.20 -16.40
N HIS A 78 -6.92 21.37 -15.37
CA HIS A 78 -8.03 20.44 -15.15
C HIS A 78 -9.05 20.94 -14.11
N MET A 79 -8.71 21.99 -13.36
CA MET A 79 -9.63 22.63 -12.42
C MET A 79 -10.95 23.11 -13.05
N PRO A 80 -10.98 23.66 -14.28
CA PRO A 80 -12.24 24.03 -14.94
C PRO A 80 -13.17 22.84 -15.14
N GLU A 81 -12.65 21.70 -15.62
CA GLU A 81 -13.43 20.47 -15.88
C GLU A 81 -14.02 19.90 -14.58
N ILE A 82 -13.23 19.92 -13.50
CA ILE A 82 -13.68 19.46 -12.18
C ILE A 82 -14.76 20.40 -11.61
N LEU A 83 -14.55 21.71 -11.74
CA LEU A 83 -15.50 22.70 -11.25
C LEU A 83 -16.82 22.64 -12.01
N GLU A 84 -16.77 22.45 -13.33
CA GLU A 84 -17.94 22.23 -14.18
C GLU A 84 -18.71 20.97 -13.75
N LEU A 85 -18.01 19.86 -13.53
CA LEU A 85 -18.60 18.61 -13.03
C LEU A 85 -19.26 18.79 -11.65
N ALA A 86 -18.66 19.60 -10.77
CA ALA A 86 -19.19 19.87 -9.44
C ALA A 86 -20.41 20.82 -9.45
N CYS A 87 -20.45 21.76 -10.40
CA CYS A 87 -21.49 22.79 -10.48
C CYS A 87 -22.70 22.38 -11.33
N ARG A 88 -22.59 21.35 -12.18
CA ARG A 88 -23.72 20.89 -13.01
C ARG A 88 -24.87 20.30 -12.17
N VAL A 89 -26.09 20.38 -12.69
CA VAL A 89 -27.33 19.95 -11.99
C VAL A 89 -27.67 18.48 -12.27
N ASP A 90 -27.40 18.03 -13.49
CA ASP A 90 -27.57 16.65 -13.93
C ASP A 90 -26.56 15.69 -13.26
N GLU A 91 -26.86 14.40 -13.27
CA GLU A 91 -25.98 13.38 -12.73
C GLU A 91 -24.80 13.14 -13.69
N PRO A 92 -23.56 13.08 -13.20
CA PRO A 92 -22.42 12.79 -14.05
C PRO A 92 -22.47 11.34 -14.55
N GLU A 93 -22.12 11.14 -15.80
CA GLU A 93 -22.08 9.80 -16.38
C GLU A 93 -20.96 8.96 -15.72
N PRO A 94 -21.09 7.62 -15.66
CA PRO A 94 -20.05 6.76 -15.07
C PRO A 94 -18.66 6.98 -15.66
N LYS A 95 -18.55 7.26 -16.96
CA LYS A 95 -17.28 7.57 -17.62
C LYS A 95 -16.71 8.92 -17.19
N GLU A 96 -17.54 9.95 -17.01
CA GLU A 96 -17.12 11.24 -16.47
C GLU A 96 -16.58 11.07 -15.04
N CYS A 97 -17.24 10.24 -14.22
CA CYS A 97 -16.76 9.91 -12.87
C CYS A 97 -15.39 9.23 -12.90
N LEU A 98 -15.16 8.27 -13.80
CA LEU A 98 -13.86 7.62 -13.96
C LEU A 98 -12.77 8.59 -14.41
N ASN A 99 -13.08 9.44 -15.41
CA ASN A 99 -12.16 10.44 -15.92
C ASN A 99 -11.76 11.43 -14.83
N ALA A 100 -12.72 11.92 -14.03
CA ALA A 100 -12.43 12.81 -12.91
C ALA A 100 -11.50 12.15 -11.88
N ILE A 101 -11.69 10.87 -11.59
CA ILE A 101 -10.84 10.13 -10.66
C ILE A 101 -9.43 9.92 -11.23
N GLU A 102 -9.31 9.56 -12.50
CA GLU A 102 -8.01 9.43 -13.17
C GLU A 102 -7.26 10.78 -13.20
N LEU A 103 -7.99 11.87 -13.40
CA LEU A 103 -7.45 13.22 -13.47
C LEU A 103 -6.92 13.73 -12.12
N ILE A 104 -7.69 13.51 -11.05
CA ILE A 104 -7.36 13.99 -9.70
C ILE A 104 -6.40 13.03 -8.99
N TYR A 105 -6.53 11.72 -9.23
CA TYR A 105 -5.87 10.67 -8.46
C TYR A 105 -5.04 9.71 -9.33
N GLY A 106 -4.61 10.08 -10.54
CA GLY A 106 -3.82 9.23 -11.44
C GLY A 106 -2.50 8.70 -10.83
N ASP A 107 -1.94 9.43 -9.87
CA ASP A 107 -0.77 8.99 -9.12
C ASP A 107 -1.04 7.77 -8.23
N VAL A 108 -2.29 7.57 -7.80
CA VAL A 108 -2.69 6.50 -6.86
C VAL A 108 -3.75 5.55 -7.43
N CYS A 109 -4.34 5.88 -8.58
CA CYS A 109 -5.33 5.09 -9.26
C CYS A 109 -5.04 5.01 -10.76
N THR A 110 -5.22 3.84 -11.36
CA THR A 110 -5.19 3.65 -12.81
C THR A 110 -6.54 3.11 -13.26
N VAL A 111 -7.17 3.80 -14.20
CA VAL A 111 -8.41 3.35 -14.83
C VAL A 111 -8.03 2.67 -16.14
N LEU A 112 -8.37 1.38 -16.29
CA LEU A 112 -8.11 0.67 -17.54
C LEU A 112 -9.11 1.10 -18.62
N GLU A 113 -8.72 1.04 -19.88
CA GLU A 113 -9.61 1.35 -21.01
C GLU A 113 -10.87 0.48 -21.00
N THR A 114 -10.76 -0.80 -20.60
CA THR A 114 -11.93 -1.69 -20.42
C THR A 114 -12.95 -1.17 -19.41
N ALA A 115 -12.51 -0.40 -18.40
CA ALA A 115 -13.43 0.22 -17.46
C ALA A 115 -14.18 1.39 -18.09
N LYS A 116 -13.50 2.21 -18.91
CA LYS A 116 -14.11 3.32 -19.66
C LYS A 116 -15.10 2.81 -20.69
N GLU A 117 -14.73 1.77 -21.44
CA GLU A 117 -15.60 1.09 -22.41
C GLU A 117 -16.87 0.55 -21.74
N SER A 118 -16.73 -0.14 -20.60
CA SER A 118 -17.91 -0.64 -19.87
C SER A 118 -18.80 0.46 -19.27
N ALA A 119 -18.23 1.65 -19.04
CA ALA A 119 -18.94 2.80 -18.48
C ALA A 119 -19.74 3.55 -19.56
N ASP A 120 -19.28 3.52 -20.83
CA ASP A 120 -20.03 4.06 -21.97
C ASP A 120 -21.41 3.39 -22.12
N ASP A 121 -21.50 2.09 -21.83
CA ASP A 121 -22.76 1.32 -21.85
C ASP A 121 -23.75 1.72 -20.73
N MET A 122 -23.35 2.62 -19.82
CA MET A 122 -24.10 3.01 -18.63
C MET A 122 -24.51 4.50 -18.62
N SER A 123 -24.66 5.12 -19.79
CA SER A 123 -25.05 6.54 -19.93
C SER A 123 -26.38 6.90 -19.25
N ASN A 124 -27.31 5.95 -19.11
CA ASN A 124 -28.60 6.17 -18.43
C ASN A 124 -28.55 5.98 -16.89
N PHE A 125 -27.37 5.78 -16.30
CA PHE A 125 -27.24 5.52 -14.87
C PHE A 125 -27.53 6.78 -14.03
N SER A 126 -28.51 6.69 -13.12
CA SER A 126 -29.07 7.84 -12.40
C SER A 126 -28.39 8.19 -11.07
N HIS A 127 -27.26 7.55 -10.73
CA HIS A 127 -26.60 7.71 -9.43
C HIS A 127 -25.11 8.07 -9.57
N GLY A 128 -24.77 8.87 -10.58
CA GLY A 128 -23.42 9.32 -10.90
C GLY A 128 -22.67 9.94 -9.72
N ARG A 129 -23.30 10.88 -8.99
CA ARG A 129 -22.68 11.53 -7.82
C ARG A 129 -22.34 10.54 -6.72
N ARG A 130 -23.22 9.55 -6.49
CA ARG A 130 -22.98 8.47 -5.53
C ARG A 130 -21.82 7.59 -5.98
N LEU A 131 -21.75 7.25 -7.26
CA LEU A 131 -20.62 6.53 -7.84
C LEU A 131 -19.31 7.30 -7.64
N LEU A 132 -19.30 8.61 -7.92
CA LEU A 132 -18.13 9.45 -7.75
C LEU A 132 -17.65 9.49 -6.30
N ASP A 133 -18.54 9.64 -5.32
CA ASP A 133 -18.16 9.55 -3.89
C ASP A 133 -17.55 8.18 -3.54
N MET A 134 -18.16 7.09 -4.03
CA MET A 134 -17.65 5.75 -3.78
C MET A 134 -16.26 5.54 -4.39
N LEU A 135 -16.02 6.04 -5.61
CA LEU A 135 -14.70 5.99 -6.25
C LEU A 135 -13.68 6.86 -5.49
N ARG A 136 -14.06 8.07 -5.06
CA ARG A 136 -13.21 8.94 -4.23
C ARG A 136 -12.80 8.22 -2.95
N ARG A 137 -13.74 7.63 -2.21
CA ARG A 137 -13.49 6.84 -0.98
C ARG A 137 -12.61 5.62 -1.26
N LEU A 138 -12.76 5.01 -2.43
CA LEU A 138 -11.94 3.85 -2.84
C LEU A 138 -10.47 4.22 -2.98
N VAL A 139 -10.19 5.33 -3.68
CA VAL A 139 -8.80 5.74 -3.99
C VAL A 139 -8.13 6.51 -2.84
N THR A 140 -8.93 7.03 -1.90
CA THR A 140 -8.45 7.73 -0.69
C THR A 140 -8.55 6.83 0.54
N GLU A 141 -9.68 6.85 1.24
CA GLU A 141 -9.89 6.23 2.54
C GLU A 141 -9.61 4.71 2.54
N TYR A 142 -10.16 3.97 1.58
CA TYR A 142 -9.97 2.52 1.48
C TYR A 142 -8.52 2.14 1.21
N ARG A 143 -7.88 2.82 0.26
CA ARG A 143 -6.45 2.64 -0.05
C ARG A 143 -5.57 2.96 1.15
N ASP A 144 -5.82 4.07 1.83
CA ASP A 144 -5.03 4.49 2.99
C ASP A 144 -5.14 3.47 4.14
N GLN A 145 -6.34 2.93 4.35
CA GLN A 145 -6.55 1.85 5.31
C GLN A 145 -5.84 0.55 4.90
N LEU A 146 -5.83 0.20 3.60
CA LEU A 146 -5.06 -0.95 3.12
C LEU A 146 -3.57 -0.83 3.42
N ILE A 147 -3.02 0.38 3.28
CA ILE A 147 -1.60 0.66 3.55
C ILE A 147 -1.29 0.61 5.04
N LYS A 148 -2.15 1.21 5.87
CA LYS A 148 -1.89 1.39 7.31
C LYS A 148 -2.25 0.17 8.16
N SER A 149 -3.36 -0.49 7.83
CA SER A 149 -4.05 -1.42 8.74
C SER A 149 -4.53 -2.70 8.05
N GLY A 150 -4.29 -2.85 6.74
CA GLY A 150 -4.58 -4.05 5.97
C GLY A 150 -6.07 -4.22 5.59
N ASP A 151 -6.40 -5.39 5.04
CA ASP A 151 -7.70 -5.64 4.38
C ASP A 151 -8.89 -5.54 5.33
N SER A 152 -8.76 -6.03 6.57
CA SER A 152 -9.86 -6.05 7.54
C SER A 152 -10.37 -4.64 7.87
N ALA A 153 -9.43 -3.72 8.11
CA ALA A 153 -9.74 -2.32 8.39
C ALA A 153 -10.24 -1.60 7.13
N ALA A 154 -9.64 -1.83 5.96
CA ALA A 154 -10.07 -1.18 4.73
C ALA A 154 -11.53 -1.47 4.36
N ARG A 155 -12.00 -2.69 4.62
CA ARG A 155 -13.39 -3.08 4.33
C ARG A 155 -14.44 -2.27 5.08
N THR A 156 -14.10 -1.68 6.23
CA THR A 156 -15.06 -0.91 7.03
C THR A 156 -15.38 0.45 6.42
N VAL A 157 -14.57 0.92 5.45
CA VAL A 157 -14.83 2.15 4.69
C VAL A 157 -16.13 2.08 3.91
N PHE A 158 -16.56 0.88 3.50
CA PHE A 158 -17.79 0.67 2.75
C PHE A 158 -18.78 -0.18 3.53
N SER A 159 -20.07 0.07 3.32
CA SER A 159 -21.11 -0.81 3.87
C SER A 159 -21.13 -2.17 3.14
N ARG A 160 -21.75 -3.17 3.77
CA ARG A 160 -22.00 -4.50 3.14
C ARG A 160 -22.76 -4.42 1.81
N ASN A 161 -23.56 -3.37 1.64
CA ASN A 161 -24.35 -3.14 0.44
C ASN A 161 -23.56 -2.41 -0.65
N GLU A 162 -22.35 -1.93 -0.36
CA GLU A 162 -21.52 -1.16 -1.28
C GLU A 162 -20.27 -1.90 -1.72
N PHE A 163 -19.76 -2.83 -0.91
CA PHE A 163 -18.52 -3.54 -1.19
C PHE A 163 -18.65 -5.06 -1.07
N SER A 164 -18.00 -5.75 -1.99
CA SER A 164 -17.83 -7.19 -1.99
C SER A 164 -16.36 -7.53 -2.13
N ALA A 165 -15.82 -8.27 -1.16
CA ALA A 165 -14.40 -8.61 -1.16
C ALA A 165 -14.02 -9.73 -2.12
N LYS A 166 -15.01 -10.53 -2.52
CA LYS A 166 -14.88 -11.69 -3.42
C LYS A 166 -16.18 -11.83 -4.21
N GLU A 167 -16.08 -12.61 -5.28
CA GLU A 167 -17.21 -13.14 -6.03
C GLU A 167 -17.74 -14.43 -5.38
N SER A 168 -18.90 -14.91 -5.86
CA SER A 168 -19.44 -16.20 -5.41
C SER A 168 -18.51 -17.36 -5.77
N GLU A 169 -18.54 -18.43 -4.98
CA GLU A 169 -17.74 -19.63 -5.25
C GLU A 169 -18.07 -20.21 -6.63
N THR A 170 -19.34 -20.19 -7.04
CA THR A 170 -19.78 -20.62 -8.38
C THR A 170 -19.10 -19.82 -9.49
N VAL A 171 -19.00 -18.50 -9.35
CA VAL A 171 -18.30 -17.62 -10.31
C VAL A 171 -16.80 -17.88 -10.31
N MET A 172 -16.21 -18.06 -9.13
CA MET A 172 -14.78 -18.32 -8.97
C MET A 172 -14.36 -19.71 -9.48
N ASN A 173 -15.26 -20.70 -9.48
CA ASN A 173 -14.97 -22.05 -9.96
C ASN A 173 -15.29 -22.23 -11.46
N ASN A 174 -15.98 -21.28 -12.10
CA ASN A 174 -16.29 -21.31 -13.52
C ASN A 174 -15.28 -20.50 -14.34
N GLN A 175 -14.49 -21.17 -15.18
CA GLN A 175 -13.42 -20.55 -15.97
C GLN A 175 -13.90 -19.39 -16.86
N LYS A 176 -15.09 -19.50 -17.47
CA LYS A 176 -15.66 -18.45 -18.32
C LYS A 176 -16.02 -17.21 -17.49
N MET A 177 -16.54 -17.40 -16.29
CA MET A 177 -16.92 -16.29 -15.40
C MET A 177 -15.69 -15.62 -14.78
N ARG A 178 -14.69 -16.40 -14.36
CA ARG A 178 -13.39 -15.84 -13.96
C ARG A 178 -12.79 -14.98 -15.04
N LYS A 179 -12.79 -15.46 -16.30
CA LYS A 179 -12.25 -14.73 -17.44
C LYS A 179 -12.94 -13.38 -17.63
N SER A 180 -14.26 -13.29 -17.42
CA SER A 180 -14.98 -12.00 -17.49
C SER A 180 -14.58 -10.98 -16.41
N ARG A 181 -13.95 -11.43 -15.32
CA ARG A 181 -13.41 -10.59 -14.22
C ARG A 181 -11.89 -10.51 -14.26
N THR A 182 -11.28 -10.87 -15.38
CA THR A 182 -9.83 -10.85 -15.58
C THR A 182 -9.51 -9.79 -16.62
N PHE A 183 -8.65 -8.85 -16.25
CA PHE A 183 -8.29 -7.71 -17.09
C PHE A 183 -6.78 -7.63 -17.26
N HIS A 184 -6.32 -7.18 -18.41
CA HIS A 184 -4.90 -7.06 -18.70
C HIS A 184 -4.33 -5.79 -18.04
N TYR A 185 -3.34 -5.96 -17.16
CA TYR A 185 -2.68 -4.88 -16.45
C TYR A 185 -1.21 -5.24 -16.20
N ASP A 186 -0.29 -4.32 -16.53
CA ASP A 186 1.14 -4.47 -16.30
C ASP A 186 1.75 -5.72 -16.96
N GLY A 187 1.33 -6.01 -18.19
CA GLY A 187 1.82 -7.14 -18.99
C GLY A 187 1.28 -8.51 -18.57
N LYS A 188 0.28 -8.55 -17.69
CA LYS A 188 -0.32 -9.81 -17.20
C LYS A 188 -1.84 -9.71 -17.05
N ASP A 189 -2.47 -10.87 -17.11
CA ASP A 189 -3.89 -11.01 -16.80
C ASP A 189 -4.11 -10.99 -15.28
N THR A 190 -4.95 -10.06 -14.81
CA THR A 190 -5.18 -9.80 -13.38
C THR A 190 -6.66 -10.02 -13.05
N GLU A 191 -6.92 -10.96 -12.13
CA GLU A 191 -8.27 -11.21 -11.61
C GLU A 191 -8.71 -10.09 -10.65
N MET A 192 -9.90 -9.53 -10.89
CA MET A 192 -10.48 -8.41 -10.15
C MET A 192 -11.83 -8.80 -9.54
N PHE A 193 -11.80 -9.72 -8.56
CA PHE A 193 -13.04 -10.17 -7.88
C PHE A 193 -13.60 -9.18 -6.87
N ARG A 194 -12.75 -8.27 -6.36
CA ARG A 194 -13.20 -7.17 -5.48
C ARG A 194 -14.02 -6.22 -6.30
N HIS A 195 -15.18 -5.84 -5.78
CA HIS A 195 -16.01 -4.88 -6.47
C HIS A 195 -16.82 -4.01 -5.53
N LEU A 196 -17.07 -2.78 -5.99
CA LEU A 196 -18.10 -1.92 -5.46
C LEU A 196 -19.42 -2.17 -6.17
N LYS A 197 -20.53 -1.88 -5.50
CA LYS A 197 -21.88 -2.07 -6.04
C LYS A 197 -22.82 -0.94 -5.61
N ILE A 198 -23.60 -0.45 -6.56
CA ILE A 198 -24.82 0.35 -6.34
C ILE A 198 -25.96 -0.46 -6.93
N GLY A 199 -27.10 -0.51 -6.24
CA GLY A 199 -28.28 -1.26 -6.70
C GLY A 199 -28.14 -2.78 -6.60
N VAL A 200 -29.29 -3.45 -6.54
CA VAL A 200 -29.42 -4.91 -6.41
C VAL A 200 -30.26 -5.54 -7.53
N GLU A 201 -30.83 -4.73 -8.42
CA GLU A 201 -31.73 -5.16 -9.50
C GLU A 201 -31.00 -5.21 -10.85
N ASP A 202 -31.49 -6.00 -11.81
CA ASP A 202 -31.02 -5.99 -13.22
C ASP A 202 -31.47 -4.73 -13.99
N ASN A 203 -31.63 -3.60 -13.30
CA ASN A 203 -31.92 -2.31 -13.90
C ASN A 203 -30.61 -1.51 -14.06
N VAL A 204 -30.15 -1.38 -15.30
CA VAL A 204 -28.93 -0.63 -15.65
C VAL A 204 -28.99 0.86 -15.29
N GLU A 205 -30.18 1.45 -15.17
CA GLU A 205 -30.33 2.84 -14.72
C GLU A 205 -29.98 3.00 -13.23
N LYS A 206 -30.12 1.94 -12.43
CA LYS A 206 -29.98 2.00 -10.96
C LYS A 206 -28.84 1.14 -10.42
N THR A 207 -28.28 0.25 -11.24
CA THR A 207 -27.31 -0.74 -10.81
C THR A 207 -26.00 -0.61 -11.56
N ILE A 208 -24.90 -0.54 -10.81
CA ILE A 208 -23.55 -0.56 -11.35
C ILE A 208 -22.62 -1.41 -10.48
N ARG A 209 -21.59 -1.97 -11.07
CA ARG A 209 -20.51 -2.72 -10.43
C ARG A 209 -19.17 -2.12 -10.88
N VAL A 210 -18.27 -1.90 -9.92
CA VAL A 210 -16.91 -1.44 -10.21
C VAL A 210 -15.92 -2.51 -9.77
N HIS A 211 -15.32 -3.24 -10.69
CA HIS A 211 -14.31 -4.26 -10.37
C HIS A 211 -12.92 -3.63 -10.35
N PHE A 212 -12.15 -3.99 -9.32
CA PHE A 212 -10.84 -3.41 -9.12
C PHE A 212 -9.83 -4.37 -8.49
N HIS A 213 -8.56 -4.00 -8.62
CA HIS A 213 -7.40 -4.65 -8.02
C HIS A 213 -6.63 -3.68 -7.12
N TRP A 214 -6.06 -4.21 -6.04
CA TRP A 214 -5.08 -3.50 -5.22
C TRP A 214 -3.67 -3.97 -5.59
N ASP A 215 -2.91 -3.11 -6.27
CA ASP A 215 -1.50 -3.34 -6.54
C ASP A 215 -0.68 -2.89 -5.33
N SER A 216 -0.34 -3.84 -4.45
CA SER A 216 0.41 -3.57 -3.23
C SER A 216 1.84 -3.07 -3.48
N LYS A 217 2.45 -3.43 -4.61
CA LYS A 217 3.82 -3.03 -4.95
C LYS A 217 3.86 -1.55 -5.34
N LYS A 218 2.95 -1.14 -6.24
CA LYS A 218 2.84 0.27 -6.67
C LYS A 218 1.98 1.12 -5.73
N ARG A 219 1.35 0.49 -4.73
CA ARG A 219 0.36 1.09 -3.83
C ARG A 219 -0.73 1.82 -4.63
N LYS A 220 -1.28 1.16 -5.65
CA LYS A 220 -2.31 1.74 -6.54
C LYS A 220 -3.59 0.92 -6.57
N ILE A 221 -4.72 1.60 -6.75
CA ILE A 221 -6.00 0.99 -7.10
C ILE A 221 -6.10 0.92 -8.63
N ILE A 222 -6.38 -0.26 -9.18
CA ILE A 222 -6.56 -0.46 -10.61
C ILE A 222 -8.02 -0.80 -10.87
N ILE A 223 -8.73 0.04 -11.62
CA ILE A 223 -10.14 -0.19 -11.97
C ILE A 223 -10.19 -0.83 -13.35
N GLY A 224 -10.70 -2.07 -13.43
CA GLY A 224 -10.78 -2.83 -14.67
C GLY A 224 -12.15 -2.83 -15.33
N TYR A 225 -13.21 -2.52 -14.58
CA TYR A 225 -14.59 -2.51 -15.07
C TYR A 225 -15.46 -1.56 -14.25
N CYS A 226 -16.37 -0.85 -14.90
CA CYS A 226 -17.37 0.03 -14.30
C CYS A 226 -18.66 -0.04 -15.13
N GLY A 227 -19.53 -0.99 -14.81
CA GLY A 227 -20.66 -1.30 -15.69
C GLY A 227 -21.76 -2.11 -15.03
N LYS A 228 -22.67 -2.64 -15.84
CA LYS A 228 -23.71 -3.59 -15.39
C LYS A 228 -23.11 -4.81 -14.71
N HIS A 229 -23.93 -5.59 -14.02
CA HIS A 229 -23.47 -6.83 -13.41
C HIS A 229 -22.86 -7.79 -14.45
N LEU A 230 -21.63 -8.27 -14.22
CA LEU A 230 -20.99 -9.25 -15.09
C LEU A 230 -21.71 -10.61 -15.00
N PRO A 231 -21.71 -11.44 -16.07
CA PRO A 231 -22.45 -12.69 -16.09
C PRO A 231 -22.15 -13.59 -14.89
N ILE A 232 -23.20 -14.15 -14.31
CA ILE A 232 -23.14 -15.19 -13.27
C ILE A 232 -23.67 -16.51 -13.84
N ALA A 233 -23.47 -17.62 -13.13
CA ALA A 233 -24.07 -18.89 -13.54
C ALA A 233 -25.58 -18.73 -13.53
N ALA A 234 -26.21 -19.00 -14.67
CA ALA A 234 -27.64 -19.25 -14.69
C ALA A 234 -27.86 -20.48 -13.80
N ASN A 235 -28.73 -20.31 -12.80
CA ASN A 235 -29.30 -21.45 -12.08
C ASN A 235 -30.17 -22.28 -13.02
#